data_AF-A0A976DUP6-F1
#
_entry.id   AF-A0A976DUP6-F1
#
_cell.length_a   1.000
_cell.length_b   1.000
_cell.length_c   1.000
_cell.angle_alpha   90.00
_cell.angle_beta   90.00
_cell.angle_gamma   90.00
#
_symmetry.space_group_name_H-M   'P 1'
#
loop_
_entity.id
_entity.type
_entity.pdbx_description
1 polymer ?
#
loop_
_entity_poly.entity_id
_entity_poly.type
_entity_poly.pdbx_seq_one_letter_code
_entity_poly.pdbx_strand_id
1 'polypeptide(L)'
;MVQEALKIPTTVAELEEFGAELRIAASFDEYLEWVDKCEFNIEYFNNEITIMGNASYYHEKLVVLIGIALSKILPSKYNILGSNIKIHVPDLRSPDNFNADVSVVEGEPEFMVLPSGRTSEGTILNPKIVVEVTSKRTISHDFGDKLLAYKKIATLQQVIFVSQYQNAVSVYERKGPNHWDLHDYYNLTDSFTVLGNSLTLQDIYQ
;
A
#
# COMPACT_ATOMS: atom_id res chain seq x y z
N MET A 1 21.71 -20.78 22.38
CA MET A 1 21.69 -19.40 22.86
C MET A 1 20.33 -18.85 22.51
N VAL A 2 19.53 -18.45 23.49
CA VAL A 2 18.22 -17.85 23.26
C VAL A 2 18.50 -16.49 22.64
N GLN A 3 18.11 -16.31 21.38
CA GLN A 3 18.16 -15.01 20.72
C GLN A 3 17.20 -14.12 21.52
N GLU A 4 17.72 -13.12 22.23
CA GLU A 4 16.86 -12.13 22.90
C GLU A 4 15.90 -11.58 21.85
N ALA A 5 14.59 -11.70 22.12
CA ALA A 5 13.57 -11.17 21.24
C ALA A 5 13.87 -9.68 21.04
N LEU A 6 14.09 -9.27 19.79
CA LEU A 6 14.36 -7.87 19.47
C LEU A 6 13.17 -7.05 19.96
N LYS A 7 13.39 -6.12 20.89
CA LYS A 7 12.31 -5.24 21.38
C LYS A 7 11.84 -4.39 20.21
N ILE A 8 10.57 -4.50 19.85
CA ILE A 8 9.96 -3.65 18.81
C ILE A 8 10.03 -2.20 19.30
N PRO A 9 10.65 -1.27 18.54
CA PRO A 9 10.58 0.14 18.89
C PRO A 9 9.12 0.58 18.85
N THR A 10 8.69 1.36 19.82
CA THR A 10 7.31 1.89 19.89
C THR A 10 7.25 3.39 19.70
N THR A 11 8.39 4.07 19.89
CA THR A 11 8.51 5.53 19.73
C THR A 11 9.41 5.88 18.57
N VAL A 12 9.23 7.07 18.01
CA VAL A 12 10.10 7.57 16.93
C VAL A 12 11.57 7.62 17.37
N ALA A 13 11.83 8.00 18.62
CA ALA A 13 13.18 8.08 19.18
C ALA A 13 13.87 6.70 19.25
N GLU A 14 13.14 5.65 19.62
CA GLU A 14 13.67 4.28 19.58
C GLU A 14 13.93 3.82 18.13
N LEU A 15 13.08 4.22 17.17
CA LEU A 15 13.21 3.82 15.77
C LEU A 15 14.42 4.47 15.06
N GLU A 16 14.83 5.68 15.44
CA GLU A 16 15.99 6.38 14.85
C GLU A 16 17.31 5.60 15.00
N GLU A 17 17.40 4.70 15.98
CA GLU A 17 18.55 3.82 16.18
C GLU A 17 18.61 2.69 15.13
N PHE A 18 17.50 2.43 14.45
CA PHE A 18 17.36 1.44 13.40
C PHE A 18 17.33 2.15 12.04
N GLY A 19 17.91 1.53 11.01
CA GLY A 19 18.07 2.17 9.70
C GLY A 19 16.76 2.44 8.95
N ALA A 20 16.84 2.47 7.62
CA ALA A 20 15.67 2.79 6.78
C ALA A 20 14.54 1.73 6.83
N GLU A 21 14.83 0.53 7.31
CA GLU A 21 13.91 -0.60 7.38
C GLU A 21 14.28 -1.52 8.55
N LEU A 22 13.28 -1.96 9.31
CA LEU A 22 13.42 -2.96 10.36
C LEU A 22 12.38 -4.06 10.14
N ARG A 23 12.82 -5.33 10.19
CA ARG A 23 11.96 -6.50 10.10
C ARG A 23 12.09 -7.34 11.35
N ILE A 24 10.97 -7.74 11.93
CA ILE A 24 10.91 -8.48 13.19
C ILE A 24 9.94 -9.64 13.01
N ALA A 25 10.41 -10.87 13.21
CA ALA A 25 9.55 -12.05 13.18
C ALA A 25 8.44 -11.94 14.24
N ALA A 26 7.19 -12.14 13.82
CA ALA A 26 6.03 -12.05 14.68
C ALA A 26 4.84 -12.84 14.09
N SER A 27 4.03 -13.40 14.96
CA SER A 27 2.69 -13.87 14.61
C SER A 27 1.75 -12.70 14.32
N PHE A 28 0.62 -12.98 13.65
CA PHE A 28 -0.36 -11.95 13.34
C PHE A 28 -1.00 -11.38 14.61
N ASP A 29 -1.25 -12.22 15.61
CA ASP A 29 -1.78 -11.80 16.90
C ASP A 29 -0.82 -10.84 17.63
N GLU A 30 0.49 -11.14 17.62
CA GLU A 30 1.50 -10.22 18.14
C GLU A 30 1.47 -8.89 17.39
N TYR A 31 1.43 -8.89 16.06
CA TYR A 31 1.29 -7.68 15.26
C TYR A 31 0.05 -6.83 15.67
N LEU A 32 -1.10 -7.47 15.87
CA LEU A 32 -2.32 -6.78 16.31
C LEU A 32 -2.17 -6.15 17.70
N GLU A 33 -1.34 -6.70 18.58
CA GLU A 33 -1.04 -6.08 19.88
C GLU A 33 -0.16 -4.84 19.77
N TRP A 34 0.63 -4.71 18.69
CA TRP A 34 1.57 -3.61 18.49
C TRP A 34 1.04 -2.48 17.62
N VAL A 35 0.09 -2.76 16.72
CA VAL A 35 -0.41 -1.79 15.74
C VAL A 35 -0.95 -0.51 16.39
N ASP A 36 -1.61 -0.62 17.55
CA ASP A 36 -2.16 0.51 18.30
C ASP A 36 -1.16 1.12 19.31
N LYS A 37 0.01 0.48 19.52
CA LYS A 37 1.03 0.91 20.49
C LYS A 37 2.17 1.71 19.86
N CYS A 38 2.38 1.58 18.56
CA CYS A 38 3.46 2.28 17.86
C CYS A 38 3.03 3.72 17.52
N GLU A 39 3.93 4.68 17.70
CA GLU A 39 3.73 6.07 17.26
C GLU A 39 3.81 6.26 15.74
N PHE A 40 4.08 5.18 15.01
CA PHE A 40 4.30 5.14 13.57
C PHE A 40 3.62 3.91 12.96
N ASN A 41 3.48 3.91 11.63
CA ASN A 41 2.89 2.78 10.92
C ASN A 41 3.84 1.57 10.89
N ILE A 42 3.27 0.41 11.19
CA ILE A 42 3.88 -0.89 10.95
C ILE A 42 3.06 -1.69 9.95
N GLU A 43 3.74 -2.42 9.08
CA GLU A 43 3.17 -3.38 8.13
C GLU A 43 3.35 -4.81 8.66
N TYR A 44 2.54 -5.74 8.14
CA TYR A 44 2.68 -7.16 8.43
C TYR A 44 2.70 -7.95 7.12
N PHE A 45 3.77 -8.73 6.94
CA PHE A 45 3.93 -9.57 5.76
C PHE A 45 4.76 -10.81 6.11
N ASN A 46 4.33 -11.98 5.63
CA ASN A 46 5.11 -13.23 5.72
C ASN A 46 5.63 -13.57 7.13
N ASN A 47 4.78 -13.39 8.16
CA ASN A 47 5.13 -13.59 9.58
C ASN A 47 6.20 -12.64 10.12
N GLU A 48 6.29 -11.44 9.54
CA GLU A 48 7.18 -10.37 10.00
C GLU A 48 6.40 -9.06 10.13
N ILE A 49 6.73 -8.30 11.17
CA ILE A 49 6.41 -6.89 11.29
C ILE A 49 7.51 -6.11 10.55
N THR A 50 7.10 -5.27 9.61
CA THR A 50 8.00 -4.40 8.86
C THR A 50 7.74 -2.95 9.27
N ILE A 51 8.82 -2.24 9.61
CA ILE A 51 8.81 -0.82 9.93
C ILE A 51 9.56 -0.09 8.84
N MET A 52 8.87 0.83 8.19
CA MET A 52 9.45 1.68 7.14
C MET A 52 9.89 3.01 7.73
N GLY A 53 11.06 3.49 7.32
CA GLY A 53 11.48 4.86 7.63
C GLY A 53 10.60 5.91 6.95
N ASN A 54 10.82 7.18 7.32
CA ASN A 54 10.04 8.30 6.79
C ASN A 54 10.14 8.43 5.26
N ALA A 55 9.02 8.76 4.63
CA ALA A 55 8.95 9.09 3.21
C ALA A 55 9.73 10.37 2.88
N SER A 56 10.25 10.46 1.66
CA SER A 56 10.96 11.66 1.19
C SER A 56 9.97 12.78 0.85
N TYR A 57 10.43 14.04 0.85
CA TYR A 57 9.62 15.18 0.40
C TYR A 57 9.02 14.97 -1.01
N TYR A 58 9.81 14.43 -1.94
CA TYR A 58 9.37 14.20 -3.31
C TYR A 58 8.37 13.04 -3.41
N HIS A 59 8.52 12.02 -2.57
CA HIS A 59 7.56 10.93 -2.43
C HIS A 59 6.20 11.48 -2.03
N GLU A 60 6.13 12.21 -0.91
CA GLU A 60 4.88 12.78 -0.40
C GLU A 60 4.22 13.75 -1.39
N LYS A 61 5.03 14.58 -2.06
CA LYS A 61 4.50 15.46 -3.12
C LYS A 61 3.81 14.65 -4.22
N LEU A 62 4.41 13.54 -4.65
CA LEU A 62 3.88 12.69 -5.70
C LEU A 62 2.61 11.95 -5.25
N VAL A 63 2.56 11.46 -4.00
CA VAL A 63 1.36 10.87 -3.39
C VAL A 63 0.17 11.84 -3.46
N VAL A 64 0.39 13.10 -3.08
CA VAL A 64 -0.65 14.14 -3.16
C VAL A 64 -1.10 14.41 -4.59
N LEU A 65 -0.16 14.52 -5.55
CA LEU A 65 -0.51 14.75 -6.96
C LEU A 65 -1.32 13.59 -7.54
N ILE A 66 -0.94 12.34 -7.23
CA ILE A 66 -1.71 11.14 -7.62
C ILE A 66 -3.13 11.21 -7.07
N GLY A 67 -3.29 11.51 -5.77
CA GLY A 67 -4.61 11.64 -5.15
C GLY A 67 -5.47 12.72 -5.82
N ILE A 68 -4.89 13.88 -6.12
CA ILE A 68 -5.56 14.96 -6.86
C ILE A 68 -5.95 14.49 -8.26
N ALA A 69 -5.04 13.85 -9.00
CA ALA A 69 -5.29 13.39 -10.37
C ALA A 69 -6.43 12.37 -10.42
N LEU A 70 -6.43 11.40 -9.50
CA LEU A 70 -7.52 10.44 -9.34
C LEU A 70 -8.84 11.13 -8.99
N SER A 71 -8.84 12.11 -8.09
CA SER A 71 -10.07 12.81 -7.68
C SER A 71 -10.72 13.60 -8.82
N LYS A 72 -9.92 14.05 -9.80
CA LYS A 72 -10.41 14.80 -10.96
C LYS A 72 -11.14 13.90 -11.95
N ILE A 73 -10.69 12.65 -12.11
CA ILE A 73 -11.19 11.74 -13.15
C ILE A 73 -12.21 10.74 -12.62
N LEU A 74 -12.19 10.43 -11.32
CA LEU A 74 -13.08 9.45 -10.73
C LEU A 74 -14.36 10.11 -10.21
N PRO A 75 -15.54 9.51 -10.48
CA PRO A 75 -16.80 9.95 -9.88
C PRO A 75 -16.80 9.90 -8.35
N SER A 76 -17.69 10.68 -7.72
CA SER A 76 -17.81 10.79 -6.25
C SER A 76 -18.15 9.49 -5.51
N LYS A 77 -18.56 8.43 -6.21
CA LYS A 77 -18.74 7.10 -5.61
C LYS A 77 -17.42 6.44 -5.23
N TYR A 78 -16.29 6.96 -5.67
CA TYR A 78 -14.97 6.43 -5.31
C TYR A 78 -14.34 7.28 -4.20
N ASN A 79 -13.92 6.60 -3.14
CA ASN A 79 -13.21 7.20 -2.02
C ASN A 79 -11.70 7.00 -2.22
N ILE A 80 -10.95 8.09 -2.27
CA ILE A 80 -9.49 8.10 -2.43
C ILE A 80 -8.87 8.30 -1.05
N LEU A 81 -8.00 7.37 -0.66
CA LEU A 81 -7.44 7.27 0.68
C LEU A 81 -5.91 7.33 0.59
N GLY A 82 -5.28 8.03 1.54
CA GLY A 82 -3.82 8.17 1.61
C GLY A 82 -3.15 7.08 2.46
N SER A 83 -1.83 7.22 2.63
CA SER A 83 -0.94 6.16 3.13
C SER A 83 -1.18 5.66 4.55
N ASN A 84 -2.03 6.32 5.35
CA ASN A 84 -2.32 5.91 6.73
C ASN A 84 -3.44 4.86 6.85
N ILE A 85 -4.22 4.63 5.78
CA ILE A 85 -5.17 3.53 5.75
C ILE A 85 -4.45 2.24 5.39
N LYS A 86 -4.63 1.20 6.20
CA LYS A 86 -4.11 -0.13 5.93
C LYS A 86 -5.03 -0.90 5.01
N ILE A 87 -4.46 -1.73 4.16
CA ILE A 87 -5.16 -2.72 3.34
C ILE A 87 -4.89 -4.08 3.95
N HIS A 88 -5.97 -4.75 4.35
CA HIS A 88 -5.90 -6.15 4.74
C HIS A 88 -6.01 -7.05 3.51
N VAL A 89 -5.06 -7.97 3.36
CA VAL A 89 -5.14 -9.04 2.38
C VAL A 89 -5.58 -10.30 3.11
N PRO A 90 -6.83 -10.76 2.91
CA PRO A 90 -7.32 -11.96 3.57
C PRO A 90 -6.65 -13.20 2.97
N ASP A 91 -5.74 -13.81 3.73
CA ASP A 91 -5.18 -15.13 3.46
C ASP A 91 -5.32 -15.98 4.73
N LEU A 92 -5.94 -17.16 4.60
CA LEU A 92 -6.24 -18.05 5.73
C LEU A 92 -4.98 -18.61 6.40
N ARG A 93 -3.83 -18.58 5.74
CA ARG A 93 -2.56 -19.12 6.25
C ARG A 93 -1.59 -18.04 6.70
N SER A 94 -1.59 -16.89 6.03
CA SER A 94 -0.69 -15.77 6.34
C SER A 94 -1.36 -14.46 5.90
N PRO A 95 -2.28 -13.90 6.70
CA PRO A 95 -2.88 -12.61 6.38
C PRO A 95 -1.79 -11.53 6.33
N ASP A 96 -1.95 -10.56 5.45
CA ASP A 96 -1.02 -9.44 5.31
C ASP A 96 -1.74 -8.11 5.54
N ASN A 97 -1.03 -7.13 6.10
CA ASN A 97 -1.51 -5.76 6.28
C ASN A 97 -0.47 -4.78 5.73
N PHE A 98 -0.84 -4.05 4.68
CA PHE A 98 0.04 -3.09 4.01
C PHE A 98 -0.47 -1.65 4.12
N ASN A 99 0.45 -0.70 4.10
CA ASN A 99 0.16 0.71 3.86
C ASN A 99 0.54 1.01 2.41
N ALA A 100 -0.47 1.07 1.54
CA ALA A 100 -0.29 1.57 0.18
C ALA A 100 -0.23 3.09 0.18
N ASP A 101 0.54 3.70 -0.72
CA ASP A 101 0.64 5.17 -0.79
C ASP A 101 -0.68 5.86 -1.14
N VAL A 102 -1.43 5.30 -2.09
CA VAL A 102 -2.81 5.70 -2.38
C VAL A 102 -3.66 4.47 -2.60
N SER A 103 -4.88 4.47 -2.07
CA SER A 103 -5.87 3.44 -2.38
C SER A 103 -7.21 4.05 -2.76
N VAL A 104 -8.00 3.31 -3.53
CA VAL A 104 -9.35 3.73 -3.95
C VAL A 104 -10.35 2.64 -3.61
N VAL A 105 -11.44 3.01 -2.97
CA VAL A 105 -12.59 2.15 -2.68
C VAL A 105 -13.80 2.63 -3.48
N GLU A 106 -14.65 1.71 -3.95
CA GLU A 106 -15.96 2.04 -4.53
C GLU A 106 -17.05 1.92 -3.46
N GLY A 107 -17.82 2.98 -3.24
CA GLY A 107 -18.79 3.05 -2.16
C GLY A 107 -18.12 3.13 -0.79
N GLU A 108 -18.81 2.63 0.24
CA GLU A 108 -18.31 2.68 1.61
C GLU A 108 -17.15 1.69 1.84
N PRO A 109 -16.10 2.09 2.57
CA PRO A 109 -15.06 1.17 3.02
C PRO A 109 -15.61 0.04 3.89
N GLU A 110 -15.20 -1.19 3.58
CA GLU A 110 -15.40 -2.34 4.45
C GLU A 110 -14.21 -2.45 5.38
N PHE A 111 -14.44 -2.42 6.69
CA PHE A 111 -13.38 -2.42 7.69
C PHE A 111 -13.13 -3.80 8.27
N MET A 112 -11.87 -4.06 8.62
CA MET A 112 -11.46 -5.29 9.30
C MET A 112 -12.13 -5.39 10.68
N VAL A 113 -12.64 -6.58 11.02
CA VAL A 113 -13.08 -6.90 12.39
C VAL A 113 -11.96 -7.68 13.08
N LEU A 114 -11.50 -7.18 14.23
CA LEU A 114 -10.44 -7.80 15.01
C LEU A 114 -10.95 -9.06 15.75
N PRO A 115 -10.06 -9.96 16.19
CA PRO A 115 -10.45 -11.12 17.02
C PRO A 115 -11.24 -10.75 18.28
N SER A 116 -11.06 -9.53 18.80
CA SER A 116 -11.83 -8.97 19.92
C SER A 116 -13.27 -8.61 19.59
N GLY A 117 -13.68 -8.66 18.32
CA GLY A 117 -14.99 -8.22 17.83
C GLY A 117 -15.08 -6.71 17.54
N ARG A 118 -14.01 -5.94 17.78
CA ARG A 118 -13.93 -4.51 17.48
C ARG A 118 -13.66 -4.28 15.99
N THR A 119 -14.36 -3.33 15.38
CA THR A 119 -14.06 -2.85 14.02
C THR A 119 -12.82 -1.96 14.04
N SER A 120 -11.86 -2.22 13.14
CA SER A 120 -10.67 -1.39 12.91
C SER A 120 -10.94 -0.41 11.76
N GLU A 121 -11.34 0.81 12.08
CA GLU A 121 -11.62 1.86 11.09
C GLU A 121 -10.36 2.33 10.33
N GLY A 122 -9.16 1.94 10.78
CA GLY A 122 -7.90 2.20 10.09
C GLY A 122 -7.50 1.14 9.06
N THR A 123 -8.29 0.07 8.89
CA THR A 123 -7.94 -1.06 8.02
C THR A 123 -9.10 -1.47 7.12
N ILE A 124 -8.93 -1.33 5.81
CA ILE A 124 -9.94 -1.64 4.80
C ILE A 124 -9.74 -3.02 4.14
N LEU A 125 -10.82 -3.59 3.60
CA LEU A 125 -10.87 -4.92 3.01
C LEU A 125 -11.13 -4.90 1.50
N ASN A 126 -11.70 -3.82 0.96
CA ASN A 126 -12.31 -3.78 -0.37
C ASN A 126 -11.68 -2.74 -1.34
N PRO A 127 -10.35 -2.58 -1.44
CA PRO A 127 -9.77 -1.66 -2.41
C PRO A 127 -10.09 -2.11 -3.85
N LYS A 128 -10.34 -1.13 -4.72
CA LYS A 128 -10.47 -1.26 -6.18
C LYS A 128 -9.17 -0.94 -6.89
N ILE A 129 -8.42 0.03 -6.37
CA ILE A 129 -7.10 0.42 -6.88
C ILE A 129 -6.14 0.50 -5.71
N VAL A 130 -4.92 0.05 -5.94
CA VAL A 130 -3.75 0.31 -5.09
C VAL A 130 -2.70 1.03 -5.91
N VAL A 131 -2.11 2.09 -5.36
CA VAL A 131 -1.00 2.82 -5.96
C VAL A 131 0.18 2.81 -5.00
N GLU A 132 1.35 2.47 -5.52
CA GLU A 132 2.62 2.48 -4.78
C GLU A 132 3.61 3.42 -5.48
N VAL A 133 4.16 4.37 -4.74
CA VAL A 133 5.20 5.28 -5.20
C VAL A 133 6.55 4.62 -4.92
N THR A 134 7.10 4.01 -5.95
CA THR A 134 8.32 3.21 -5.83
C THR A 134 9.54 4.08 -5.58
N SER A 135 10.36 3.65 -4.62
CA SER A 135 11.71 4.15 -4.38
C SER A 135 12.75 3.12 -4.84
N LYS A 136 14.03 3.51 -4.94
CA LYS A 136 15.12 2.55 -5.24
C LYS A 136 15.23 1.45 -4.17
N ARG A 137 14.72 1.71 -2.96
CA ARG A 137 14.76 0.78 -1.83
C ARG A 137 13.59 -0.21 -1.85
N THR A 138 12.40 0.24 -2.26
CA THR A 138 11.16 -0.54 -2.12
C THR A 138 10.77 -1.29 -3.38
N ILE A 139 11.34 -0.94 -4.54
CA ILE A 139 10.92 -1.48 -5.85
C ILE A 139 10.87 -3.02 -5.89
N SER A 140 11.84 -3.72 -5.32
CA SER A 140 11.86 -5.20 -5.32
C SER A 140 10.75 -5.79 -4.46
N HIS A 141 10.42 -5.15 -3.33
CA HIS A 141 9.36 -5.58 -2.42
C HIS A 141 7.98 -5.26 -3.00
N ASP A 142 7.81 -4.05 -3.54
CA ASP A 142 6.55 -3.54 -4.09
C ASP A 142 6.11 -4.36 -5.31
N PHE A 143 7.01 -4.62 -6.27
CA PHE A 143 6.71 -5.39 -7.48
C PHE A 143 6.64 -6.91 -7.27
N GLY A 144 7.26 -7.43 -6.21
CA GLY A 144 7.27 -8.85 -5.88
C GLY A 144 6.16 -9.21 -4.92
N ASP A 145 6.46 -9.03 -3.64
CA ASP A 145 5.69 -9.54 -2.51
C ASP A 145 4.32 -8.87 -2.39
N LYS A 146 4.31 -7.52 -2.33
CA LYS A 146 3.07 -6.74 -2.23
C LYS A 146 2.14 -6.99 -3.41
N LEU A 147 2.67 -6.95 -4.64
CA LEU A 147 1.87 -7.23 -5.84
C LEU A 147 1.20 -8.60 -5.79
N LEU A 148 1.93 -9.66 -5.41
CA LEU A 148 1.37 -11.00 -5.32
C LEU A 148 0.28 -11.10 -4.25
N ALA A 149 0.46 -10.42 -3.11
CA ALA A 149 -0.55 -10.35 -2.06
C ALA A 149 -1.80 -9.58 -2.52
N TYR A 150 -1.62 -8.37 -3.07
CA TYR A 150 -2.72 -7.54 -3.57
C TYR A 150 -3.59 -8.27 -4.62
N LYS A 151 -2.97 -9.07 -5.51
CA LYS A 151 -3.72 -9.85 -6.51
C LYS A 151 -4.72 -10.84 -5.92
N LYS A 152 -4.60 -11.22 -4.63
CA LYS A 152 -5.56 -12.06 -3.90
C LYS A 152 -6.84 -11.32 -3.51
N ILE A 153 -6.82 -9.99 -3.45
CA ILE A 153 -8.00 -9.17 -3.11
C ILE A 153 -9.01 -9.23 -4.26
N ALA A 154 -10.20 -9.76 -3.99
CA ALA A 154 -11.23 -10.02 -5.00
C ALA A 154 -11.76 -8.75 -5.66
N THR A 155 -11.88 -7.66 -4.89
CA THR A 155 -12.41 -6.38 -5.39
C THR A 155 -11.43 -5.64 -6.29
N LEU A 156 -10.12 -5.86 -6.10
CA LEU A 156 -9.05 -5.12 -6.72
C LEU A 156 -9.06 -5.29 -8.24
N GLN A 157 -9.01 -4.16 -8.96
CA GLN A 157 -8.99 -4.12 -10.42
C GLN A 157 -7.64 -3.66 -10.96
N GLN A 158 -6.92 -2.79 -10.22
CA GLN A 158 -5.68 -2.20 -10.70
C GLN A 158 -4.64 -2.08 -9.57
N VAL A 159 -3.38 -2.37 -9.90
CA VAL A 159 -2.22 -1.98 -9.09
C VAL A 159 -1.34 -1.09 -9.95
N ILE A 160 -1.06 0.12 -9.47
CA ILE A 160 -0.32 1.14 -10.22
C ILE A 160 0.97 1.44 -9.48
N PHE A 161 2.11 1.22 -10.12
CA PHE A 161 3.41 1.61 -9.59
C PHE A 161 3.85 2.90 -10.27
N VAL A 162 4.17 3.93 -9.49
CA VAL A 162 4.64 5.22 -9.99
C VAL A 162 6.09 5.42 -9.53
N SER A 163 7.01 5.73 -10.44
CA SER A 163 8.40 5.95 -10.05
C SER A 163 8.64 7.39 -9.60
N GLN A 164 9.27 7.59 -8.44
CA GLN A 164 9.64 8.95 -8.01
C GLN A 164 10.91 9.51 -8.69
N TYR A 165 11.59 8.73 -9.54
CA TYR A 165 12.88 9.13 -10.16
C TYR A 165 12.83 9.40 -11.65
N GLN A 166 11.80 8.89 -12.33
CA GLN A 166 11.62 9.00 -13.76
C GLN A 166 10.12 8.99 -14.06
N ASN A 167 9.71 9.51 -15.21
CA ASN A 167 8.31 9.49 -15.65
C ASN A 167 7.89 8.07 -16.05
N ALA A 168 7.87 7.13 -15.12
CA ALA A 168 7.52 5.74 -15.38
C ALA A 168 6.32 5.35 -14.55
N VAL A 169 5.33 4.74 -15.20
CA VAL A 169 4.16 4.17 -14.56
C VAL A 169 3.95 2.76 -15.09
N SER A 170 3.84 1.80 -14.19
CA SER A 170 3.48 0.41 -14.51
C SER A 170 2.09 0.13 -13.97
N VAL A 171 1.19 -0.31 -14.84
CA VAL A 171 -0.20 -0.62 -14.49
C VAL A 171 -0.43 -2.11 -14.65
N TYR A 172 -0.76 -2.78 -13.55
CA TYR A 172 -1.32 -4.12 -13.57
C TYR A 172 -2.84 -4.01 -13.57
N GLU A 173 -3.48 -4.54 -14.60
CA GLU A 173 -4.94 -4.51 -14.74
C GLU A 173 -5.53 -5.93 -14.73
N ARG A 174 -6.54 -6.16 -13.89
CA ARG A 174 -7.20 -7.47 -13.80
C ARG A 174 -8.10 -7.68 -15.03
N LYS A 175 -7.88 -8.77 -15.76
CA LYS A 175 -8.75 -9.25 -16.86
C LYS A 175 -9.57 -10.49 -16.49
N GLY A 176 -9.22 -11.16 -15.40
CA GLY A 176 -9.95 -12.30 -14.86
C GLY A 176 -9.44 -12.73 -13.48
N PRO A 177 -9.98 -13.82 -12.89
CA PRO A 177 -9.64 -14.25 -11.53
C PRO A 177 -8.13 -14.37 -11.25
N ASN A 178 -7.37 -14.88 -12.23
CA ASN A 178 -5.92 -15.05 -12.14
C ASN A 178 -5.19 -14.48 -13.36
N HIS A 179 -5.82 -13.56 -14.10
CA HIS A 179 -5.25 -12.95 -15.30
C HIS A 179 -5.12 -11.46 -15.08
N TRP A 180 -3.88 -10.99 -15.16
CA TRP A 180 -3.50 -9.59 -15.08
C TRP A 180 -2.63 -9.24 -16.29
N ASP A 181 -2.97 -8.14 -16.96
CA ASP A 181 -2.11 -7.54 -17.98
C ASP A 181 -1.19 -6.51 -17.32
N LEU A 182 0.04 -6.37 -17.83
CA LEU A 182 1.00 -5.34 -17.45
C LEU A 182 1.16 -4.36 -18.61
N HIS A 183 1.03 -3.08 -18.31
CA HIS A 183 1.29 -1.98 -19.23
C HIS A 183 2.27 -1.00 -18.62
N ASP A 184 3.34 -0.67 -19.34
CA ASP A 184 4.35 0.30 -18.94
C ASP A 184 4.26 1.56 -19.79
N TYR A 185 4.37 2.71 -19.15
CA TYR A 185 4.25 4.04 -19.75
C TYR A 185 5.44 4.91 -19.32
N TYR A 186 5.97 5.72 -20.25
CA TYR A 186 7.23 6.44 -20.04
C TYR A 186 7.22 7.92 -20.46
N ASN A 187 6.27 8.33 -21.30
CA ASN A 187 6.16 9.71 -21.78
C ASN A 187 5.04 10.44 -21.04
N LEU A 188 5.23 11.74 -20.78
CA LEU A 188 4.21 12.55 -20.10
C LEU A 188 2.87 12.57 -20.84
N THR A 189 2.89 12.45 -22.17
CA THR A 189 1.70 12.39 -23.02
C THR A 189 1.06 11.00 -23.09
N ASP A 190 1.72 9.97 -22.57
CA ASP A 190 1.14 8.64 -22.49
C ASP A 190 -0.06 8.67 -21.55
N SER A 191 -1.11 7.93 -21.90
CA SER A 191 -2.30 7.79 -21.09
C SER A 191 -2.65 6.32 -20.85
N PHE A 192 -3.27 6.09 -19.71
CA PHE A 192 -3.79 4.80 -19.32
C PHE A 192 -5.19 4.94 -18.75
N THR A 193 -5.93 3.84 -18.71
CA THR A 193 -7.31 3.83 -18.20
C THR A 193 -7.34 3.49 -16.73
N VAL A 194 -8.05 4.30 -15.94
CA VAL A 194 -8.35 4.07 -14.52
C VAL A 194 -9.87 3.94 -14.37
N LEU A 195 -10.34 2.71 -14.12
CA LEU A 195 -11.77 2.40 -14.00
C LEU A 195 -12.65 3.01 -15.11
N GLY A 196 -12.17 2.98 -16.36
CA GLY A 196 -12.86 3.51 -17.55
C GLY A 196 -12.55 4.97 -17.90
N ASN A 197 -11.74 5.68 -17.10
CA ASN A 197 -11.38 7.09 -17.32
C ASN A 197 -9.91 7.23 -17.73
N SER A 198 -9.59 8.16 -18.63
CA SER A 198 -8.21 8.40 -19.07
C SER A 198 -7.43 9.20 -18.02
N LEU A 199 -6.20 8.78 -17.73
CA LEU A 199 -5.24 9.50 -16.90
C LEU A 199 -3.92 9.61 -17.65
N THR A 200 -3.32 10.79 -17.71
CA THR A 200 -2.00 10.98 -18.34
C THR A 200 -0.89 10.94 -17.30
N LEU A 201 0.33 10.63 -17.72
CA LEU A 201 1.50 10.78 -16.85
C LEU A 201 1.73 12.25 -16.48
N GLN A 202 1.39 13.19 -17.37
CA GLN A 202 1.45 14.60 -17.07
C GLN A 202 0.59 14.98 -15.85
N ASP A 203 -0.63 14.44 -15.73
CA ASP A 203 -1.50 14.70 -14.58
C ASP A 203 -0.92 14.20 -13.24
N ILE A 204 -0.02 13.22 -13.28
CA ILE A 204 0.63 12.62 -12.10
C ILE A 204 1.89 13.41 -11.71
N TYR A 205 2.72 13.78 -12.70
CA TYR A 205 4.06 14.35 -12.46
C TYR A 205 4.10 15.89 -12.46
N GLN A 206 3.04 16.60 -12.91
CA GLN A 206 3.00 18.06 -13.04
C GLN A 206 1.78 18.68 -12.33
#